data_AF-A0A847H4F1-F1
#
_entry.id   AF-A0A847H4F1-F1
#
_cell.length_a   1.000
_cell.length_b   1.000
_cell.length_c   1.000
_cell.angle_alpha   90.00
_cell.angle_beta   90.00
_cell.angle_gamma   90.00
#
_symmetry.space_group_name_H-M   'P 1'
#
loop_
_entity.id
_entity.type
_entity.pdbx_description
1 polymer ?
#
loop_
_entity_poly.entity_id
_entity_poly.type
_entity_poly.pdbx_seq_one_letter_code
_entity_poly.pdbx_strand_id
1 'polypeptide(L)'
;MEQLYTFGDPNRYPGSRVITVSYFALIRSEDLILQAEEGLNIQRIEWQPVYNLPEMAFDHHDILTYALKRLRARLEYTPVAFQLLPVKFTLTELQRSYELVLNTGIDKRNFRKKILSLGILEEYDEYTKDSSKRPARLYGFNPNSIEGRRGLMSSAISKR
;
A
#
# COMPACT_ATOMS: atom_id res chain seq x y z
N MET A 1 -4.58 -1.31 11.13
CA MET A 1 -4.97 -2.69 10.80
C MET A 1 -6.47 -2.71 10.52
N GLU A 2 -6.92 -3.52 9.57
CA GLU A 2 -8.35 -3.67 9.25
C GLU A 2 -8.69 -5.14 9.00
N GLN A 3 -9.92 -5.53 9.35
CA GLN A 3 -10.43 -6.86 9.02
C GLN A 3 -10.67 -6.94 7.51
N LEU A 4 -10.17 -8.01 6.89
CA LEU A 4 -10.26 -8.24 5.45
C LEU A 4 -11.50 -9.06 5.10
N TYR A 5 -11.56 -10.30 5.60
CA TYR A 5 -12.62 -11.27 5.33
C TYR A 5 -12.54 -12.48 6.27
N THR A 6 -13.62 -13.25 6.34
CA THR A 6 -13.66 -14.52 7.07
C THR A 6 -13.73 -15.67 6.07
N PHE A 7 -12.67 -16.47 6.01
CA PHE A 7 -12.53 -17.64 5.14
C PHE A 7 -12.98 -18.90 5.86
N GLY A 8 -13.93 -19.61 5.28
CA GLY A 8 -14.59 -20.74 5.92
C GLY A 8 -14.86 -21.93 5.01
N ASP A 9 -14.18 -22.02 3.86
CA ASP A 9 -14.23 -23.20 2.98
C ASP A 9 -13.91 -24.46 3.82
N PRO A 10 -14.75 -25.52 3.78
CA PRO A 10 -14.50 -26.74 4.53
C PRO A 10 -13.18 -27.43 4.24
N ASN A 11 -12.62 -27.26 3.03
CA ASN A 11 -11.44 -27.96 2.54
C ASN A 11 -10.15 -27.14 2.63
N ARG A 12 -10.19 -25.91 3.16
CA ARG A 12 -9.03 -25.02 3.21
C ARG A 12 -7.89 -25.50 4.11
N TYR A 13 -8.19 -26.34 5.08
CA TYR A 13 -7.19 -26.93 5.99
C TYR A 13 -7.34 -28.45 6.00
N PRO A 14 -6.27 -29.21 5.71
CA PRO A 14 -6.32 -30.67 5.73
C PRO A 14 -6.66 -31.22 7.12
N GLY A 15 -7.65 -32.12 7.19
CA GLY A 15 -7.91 -32.92 8.40
C GLY A 15 -8.67 -32.23 9.53
N SER A 16 -9.09 -30.97 9.39
CA SER A 16 -9.94 -30.29 10.38
C SER A 16 -10.70 -29.11 9.78
N ARG A 17 -11.88 -28.79 10.35
CA ARG A 17 -12.62 -27.58 9.97
C ARG A 17 -11.98 -26.36 10.64
N VAL A 18 -11.41 -25.46 9.84
CA VAL A 18 -10.79 -24.22 10.32
C VAL A 18 -11.47 -23.01 9.68
N ILE A 19 -11.92 -22.07 10.50
CA ILE A 19 -12.41 -20.76 10.06
C ILE A 19 -11.32 -19.74 10.36
N THR A 20 -10.90 -18.98 9.35
CA THR A 20 -9.88 -17.93 9.50
C THR A 20 -10.53 -16.55 9.36
N VAL A 21 -10.37 -15.71 10.37
CA VAL A 21 -10.66 -14.28 10.27
C VAL A 21 -9.36 -13.57 9.92
N SER A 22 -9.30 -13.01 8.72
CA SER A 22 -8.09 -12.38 8.19
C SER A 22 -8.10 -10.87 8.44
N TYR A 23 -6.91 -10.33 8.67
CA TYR A 23 -6.64 -8.91 8.82
C TYR A 23 -5.48 -8.51 7.93
N PHE A 24 -5.42 -7.25 7.52
CA PHE A 24 -4.24 -6.69 6.88
C PHE A 24 -3.90 -5.31 7.41
N ALA A 25 -2.65 -4.91 7.19
CA ALA A 25 -2.13 -3.61 7.54
C ALA A 25 -1.17 -3.13 6.44
N LEU A 26 -1.09 -1.81 6.30
CA LEU A 26 -0.06 -1.16 5.49
C LEU A 26 0.86 -0.47 6.47
N ILE A 27 2.13 -0.82 6.38
CA ILE A 27 3.16 -0.32 7.27
C ILE A 27 4.40 -0.09 6.43
N ARG A 28 5.15 0.94 6.75
CA ARG A 28 6.45 1.18 6.16
C ARG A 28 7.44 0.19 6.73
N SER A 29 8.16 -0.50 5.86
CA SER A 29 9.19 -1.46 6.25
C SER A 29 10.27 -0.83 7.10
N GLU A 30 10.58 0.45 6.87
CA GLU A 30 11.64 1.18 7.59
C GLU A 30 11.24 1.54 9.02
N ASP A 31 9.93 1.53 9.33
CA ASP A 31 9.42 1.86 10.66
C ASP A 31 9.33 0.61 11.57
N LEU A 32 9.74 -0.57 11.06
CA LEU A 32 9.63 -1.84 11.78
C LEU A 32 10.98 -2.56 11.88
N ILE A 33 11.23 -3.12 13.07
CA ILE A 33 12.29 -4.11 13.29
C ILE A 33 11.60 -5.47 13.36
N LEU A 34 11.96 -6.37 12.45
CA LEU A 34 11.45 -7.74 12.45
C LEU A 34 12.17 -8.53 13.54
N GLN A 35 11.43 -9.02 14.52
CA GLN A 35 11.95 -9.87 15.59
C GLN A 35 11.08 -11.11 15.71
N ALA A 36 11.72 -12.28 15.75
CA ALA A 36 11.03 -13.51 16.10
C ALA A 36 10.79 -13.55 17.60
N GLU A 37 9.60 -13.98 18.00
CA GLU A 37 9.27 -14.18 19.40
C GLU A 37 10.06 -15.37 19.96
N GLU A 38 10.72 -15.17 21.10
CA GLU A 38 11.45 -16.24 21.78
C GLU A 38 10.50 -17.37 22.19
N GLY A 39 10.91 -18.61 21.94
CA GLY A 39 10.12 -19.80 22.27
C GLY A 39 9.17 -20.28 21.16
N LEU A 40 9.03 -19.54 20.06
CA LEU A 40 8.38 -20.05 18.84
C LEU A 40 9.42 -20.66 17.89
N ASN A 41 9.06 -21.76 17.22
CA ASN A 41 9.92 -22.41 16.21
C ASN A 41 9.87 -21.64 14.87
N ILE A 42 10.24 -20.36 14.90
CA ILE A 42 10.28 -19.50 13.73
C ILE A 42 11.68 -19.51 13.16
N GLN A 43 11.84 -20.12 11.98
CA GLN A 43 13.14 -20.21 11.32
C GLN A 43 13.54 -18.91 10.62
N ARG A 44 12.56 -18.14 10.11
CA ARG A 44 12.81 -16.94 9.31
C ARG A 44 11.60 -15.99 9.33
N ILE A 45 11.87 -14.69 9.50
CA ILE A 45 10.90 -13.61 9.31
C ILE A 45 11.55 -12.56 8.43
N GLU A 46 10.91 -12.22 7.32
CA GLU A 46 11.46 -11.25 6.37
C GLU A 46 10.39 -10.61 5.49
N TRP A 47 10.74 -9.45 4.92
CA TRP A 47 9.97 -8.82 3.88
C TRP A 47 10.16 -9.56 2.56
N GLN A 48 9.06 -9.98 1.94
CA GLN A 48 9.07 -10.67 0.65
C GLN A 48 8.39 -9.83 -0.43
N PRO A 49 8.91 -9.80 -1.68
CA PRO A 49 8.25 -9.11 -2.78
C PRO A 49 6.90 -9.76 -3.10
N VAL A 50 5.81 -9.01 -2.97
CA VAL A 50 4.44 -9.54 -3.08
C VAL A 50 4.11 -10.19 -4.43
N TYR A 51 4.84 -9.84 -5.49
CA TYR A 51 4.67 -10.40 -6.84
C TYR A 51 5.69 -11.47 -7.20
N ASN A 52 6.53 -11.88 -6.25
CA ASN A 52 7.51 -12.96 -6.40
C ASN A 52 7.62 -13.72 -5.07
N LEU A 53 6.49 -14.24 -4.59
CA LEU A 53 6.40 -14.95 -3.33
C LEU A 53 6.76 -16.43 -3.51
N PRO A 54 7.34 -17.06 -2.47
CA PRO A 54 7.48 -18.52 -2.43
C PRO A 54 6.11 -19.20 -2.31
N GLU A 55 6.12 -20.53 -2.36
CA GLU A 55 4.95 -21.33 -2.01
C GLU A 55 4.46 -20.97 -0.59
N MET A 56 3.15 -20.76 -0.45
CA MET A 56 2.53 -20.36 0.79
C MET A 56 1.70 -21.51 1.37
N ALA A 57 1.58 -21.54 2.69
CA ALA A 57 0.80 -22.57 3.36
C ALA A 57 -0.70 -22.47 3.02
N PHE A 58 -1.35 -23.63 2.85
CA PHE A 58 -2.81 -23.74 2.69
C PHE A 58 -3.36 -22.81 1.60
N ASP A 59 -4.41 -22.05 1.91
CA ASP A 59 -5.07 -21.08 1.05
C ASP A 59 -4.50 -19.65 1.22
N HIS A 60 -3.30 -19.48 1.79
CA HIS A 60 -2.77 -18.13 2.07
C HIS A 60 -2.53 -17.32 0.79
N HIS A 61 -2.29 -17.97 -0.35
CA HIS A 61 -2.21 -17.30 -1.64
C HIS A 61 -3.54 -16.63 -2.04
N ASP A 62 -4.67 -17.29 -1.75
CA ASP A 62 -6.02 -16.76 -2.03
C ASP A 62 -6.35 -15.59 -1.09
N ILE A 63 -5.97 -15.71 0.19
CA ILE A 63 -6.11 -14.63 1.17
C ILE A 63 -5.35 -13.38 0.72
N LEU A 64 -4.09 -13.55 0.28
CA LEU A 64 -3.28 -12.44 -0.21
C LEU A 64 -3.85 -11.83 -1.49
N THR A 65 -4.28 -12.67 -2.43
CA THR A 65 -4.90 -12.22 -3.69
C THR A 65 -6.14 -11.37 -3.40
N TYR A 66 -6.97 -11.80 -2.45
CA TYR A 66 -8.12 -11.03 -1.99
C TYR A 66 -7.71 -9.72 -1.29
N ALA A 67 -6.66 -9.74 -0.47
CA ALA A 67 -6.11 -8.54 0.17
C ALA A 67 -5.65 -7.50 -0.86
N LEU A 68 -4.90 -7.92 -1.88
CA LEU A 68 -4.45 -7.05 -2.98
C LEU A 68 -5.63 -6.48 -3.77
N LYS A 69 -6.64 -7.30 -4.08
CA LYS A 69 -7.86 -6.84 -4.73
C LYS A 69 -8.57 -5.76 -3.90
N ARG A 70 -8.72 -5.98 -2.59
CA ARG A 70 -9.36 -5.04 -1.67
C ARG A 70 -8.56 -3.74 -1.57
N LEU A 71 -7.23 -3.84 -1.45
CA LEU A 71 -6.32 -2.70 -1.38
C LEU A 71 -6.38 -1.85 -2.65
N ARG A 72 -6.39 -2.47 -3.83
CA ARG A 72 -6.51 -1.76 -5.12
C ARG A 72 -7.85 -1.02 -5.23
N ALA A 73 -8.95 -1.67 -4.86
CA ALA A 73 -10.26 -1.00 -4.82
C ALA A 73 -10.27 0.18 -3.83
N ARG A 74 -9.52 0.10 -2.74
CA ARG A 74 -9.38 1.21 -1.78
C ARG A 74 -8.59 2.39 -2.32
N LEU A 75 -7.57 2.17 -3.17
CA LEU A 75 -6.82 3.27 -3.78
C LEU A 75 -7.72 4.20 -4.60
N GLU A 76 -8.78 3.67 -5.19
CA GLU A 76 -9.71 4.46 -5.97
C GLU A 76 -10.48 5.49 -5.13
N TYR A 77 -10.69 5.27 -3.84
CA TYR A 77 -11.59 6.13 -3.05
C TYR A 77 -10.97 6.65 -1.75
N THR A 78 -9.77 6.20 -1.39
CA THR A 78 -9.14 6.52 -0.12
C THR A 78 -7.65 6.86 -0.29
N PRO A 79 -7.10 7.74 0.56
CA PRO A 79 -5.68 8.14 0.56
C PRO A 79 -4.77 7.03 1.12
N VAL A 80 -5.06 5.76 0.83
CA VAL A 80 -4.39 4.62 1.47
C VAL A 80 -2.91 4.50 1.06
N ALA A 81 -2.55 4.96 -0.14
CA ALA A 81 -1.16 5.01 -0.60
C ALA A 81 -0.24 5.85 0.30
N PHE A 82 -0.75 6.88 0.96
CA PHE A 82 0.07 7.74 1.83
C PHE A 82 0.52 7.03 3.10
N GLN A 83 -0.13 5.93 3.50
CA GLN A 83 0.32 5.11 4.64
C GLN A 83 1.63 4.36 4.35
N LEU A 84 2.01 4.22 3.08
CA LEU A 84 3.27 3.61 2.65
C LEU A 84 4.40 4.63 2.51
N LEU A 85 4.14 5.90 2.79
CA LEU A 85 5.09 7.00 2.58
C LEU A 85 5.50 7.63 3.90
N PRO A 86 6.75 8.13 4.00
CA PRO A 86 7.16 8.99 5.12
C PRO A 86 6.28 10.25 5.16
N VAL A 87 6.35 11.01 6.28
CA VAL A 87 5.59 12.26 6.43
C VAL A 87 5.88 13.26 5.30
N LYS A 88 7.14 13.33 4.86
CA LYS A 88 7.60 14.14 3.72
C LYS A 88 8.09 13.23 2.61
N PHE A 89 7.49 13.34 1.43
CA PHE A 89 7.79 12.50 0.28
C PHE A 89 7.85 13.33 -1.01
N THR A 90 8.46 12.76 -2.04
CA THR A 90 8.45 13.30 -3.40
C THR A 90 7.26 12.76 -4.19
N LEU A 91 6.85 13.48 -5.24
CA LEU A 91 5.83 12.96 -6.18
C LEU A 91 6.25 11.65 -6.87
N THR A 92 7.56 11.39 -6.97
CA THR A 92 8.10 10.16 -7.56
C THR A 92 7.87 8.97 -6.61
N GLU A 93 8.09 9.14 -5.31
CA GLU A 93 7.82 8.10 -4.30
C GLU A 93 6.33 7.83 -4.18
N LEU A 94 5.51 8.88 -4.23
CA LEU A 94 4.06 8.74 -4.27
C LEU A 94 3.62 7.95 -5.50
N GLN A 95 4.10 8.30 -6.70
CA GLN A 95 3.82 7.53 -7.93
C GLN A 95 4.21 6.06 -7.78
N ARG A 96 5.43 5.79 -7.32
CA ARG A 96 5.94 4.43 -7.13
C ARG A 96 5.05 3.61 -6.18
N SER A 97 4.52 4.23 -5.13
CA SER A 97 3.61 3.57 -4.19
C SER A 97 2.31 3.13 -4.87
N TYR A 98 1.74 3.97 -5.75
CA TYR A 98 0.58 3.58 -6.56
C TYR A 98 0.92 2.47 -7.55
N GLU A 99 2.03 2.59 -8.27
CA GLU A 99 2.47 1.58 -9.24
C GLU A 99 2.69 0.21 -8.60
N LEU A 100 3.30 0.16 -7.41
CA LEU A 100 3.52 -1.07 -6.65
C LEU A 100 2.21 -1.75 -6.28
N VAL A 101 1.22 -1.00 -5.78
CA VAL A 101 -0.06 -1.60 -5.39
C VAL A 101 -0.89 -2.01 -6.62
N LEU A 102 -0.89 -1.19 -7.67
CA LEU A 102 -1.65 -1.46 -8.90
C LEU A 102 -0.97 -2.49 -9.82
N ASN A 103 0.30 -2.78 -9.58
CA ASN A 103 1.14 -3.64 -10.42
C ASN A 103 1.17 -3.21 -11.90
N THR A 104 1.22 -1.90 -12.15
CA THR A 104 1.23 -1.34 -13.50
C THR A 104 1.99 -0.03 -13.51
N GLY A 105 2.67 0.27 -14.63
CA GLY A 105 3.32 1.57 -14.81
C GLY A 105 2.28 2.68 -15.01
N ILE A 106 2.60 3.86 -14.50
CA ILE A 106 1.76 5.06 -14.61
C ILE A 106 2.54 6.15 -15.35
N ASP A 107 1.88 6.84 -16.27
CA ASP A 107 2.50 7.99 -16.93
C ASP A 107 2.78 9.11 -15.91
N LYS A 108 4.06 9.47 -15.80
CA LYS A 108 4.57 10.45 -14.84
C LYS A 108 3.92 11.82 -15.01
N ARG A 109 3.64 12.26 -16.25
CA ARG A 109 3.11 13.60 -16.52
C ARG A 109 1.65 13.69 -16.09
N ASN A 110 0.86 12.71 -16.49
CA ASN A 110 -0.55 12.61 -16.16
C ASN A 110 -0.75 12.41 -14.66
N PHE A 111 0.06 11.56 -14.03
CA PHE A 111 0.04 11.36 -12.59
C PHE A 111 0.27 12.67 -11.83
N ARG A 112 1.36 13.38 -12.14
CA ARG A 112 1.70 14.65 -11.48
C ARG A 112 0.62 15.69 -11.69
N LYS A 113 0.16 15.87 -12.93
CA LYS A 113 -0.93 16.81 -13.24
C LYS A 113 -2.18 16.50 -12.42
N LYS A 114 -2.57 15.22 -12.35
CA LYS A 114 -3.77 14.79 -11.65
C LYS A 114 -3.62 14.94 -10.14
N ILE A 115 -2.57 14.40 -9.52
CA ILE A 115 -2.41 14.39 -8.06
C ILE A 115 -2.34 15.80 -7.48
N LEU A 116 -1.66 16.73 -8.17
CA LEU A 116 -1.61 18.14 -7.78
C LEU A 116 -2.98 18.81 -7.91
N SER A 117 -3.73 18.50 -8.98
CA SER A 117 -5.08 19.06 -9.18
C SER A 117 -6.09 18.64 -8.11
N LEU A 118 -5.83 17.58 -7.35
CA LEU A 118 -6.72 17.15 -6.26
C LEU A 118 -6.66 18.10 -5.06
N GLY A 119 -5.61 18.91 -4.92
CA GLY A 119 -5.46 19.85 -3.79
C GLY A 119 -5.31 19.17 -2.43
N ILE A 120 -4.82 17.92 -2.42
CA ILE A 120 -4.68 17.09 -1.22
C ILE A 120 -3.26 17.07 -0.64
N LEU A 121 -2.32 17.73 -1.34
CA LEU A 121 -0.91 17.77 -0.97
C LEU A 121 -0.60 19.14 -0.37
N GLU A 122 0.12 19.12 0.73
CA GLU A 122 0.84 20.28 1.25
C GLU A 122 2.20 20.34 0.56
N GLU A 123 2.56 21.50 0.05
CA GLU A 123 3.85 21.72 -0.59
C GLU A 123 4.81 22.36 0.42
N TYR A 124 5.99 21.77 0.60
CA TYR A 124 7.04 22.33 1.46
C TYR A 124 8.08 23.08 0.63
N ASP A 125 8.66 24.14 1.19
CA ASP A 125 9.87 24.77 0.65
C ASP A 125 11.14 23.97 1.03
N GLU A 126 11.02 22.65 0.93
CA GLU A 126 12.08 21.69 1.22
C GLU A 126 12.26 20.79 0.01
N TYR A 127 13.51 20.40 -0.20
CA TYR A 127 13.89 19.52 -1.29
C TYR A 127 14.69 18.34 -0.73
N THR A 128 14.71 17.23 -1.46
CA THR A 128 15.54 16.06 -1.12
C THR A 128 16.98 16.51 -0.87
N LYS A 129 17.54 16.12 0.27
CA LYS A 129 18.87 16.54 0.75
C LYS A 129 20.05 15.99 -0.07
N ASP A 130 19.81 15.18 -1.09
CA ASP A 130 20.82 14.32 -1.70
C ASP A 130 21.33 14.80 -3.07
N SER A 131 22.61 14.49 -3.30
CA SER A 131 23.61 14.73 -4.37
C SER A 131 23.19 14.78 -5.86
N SER A 132 21.91 14.88 -6.17
CA SER A 132 21.36 14.98 -7.51
C SER A 132 21.53 16.39 -8.12
N LYS A 133 21.90 16.45 -9.40
CA LYS A 133 21.86 17.70 -10.20
C LYS A 133 20.46 18.33 -10.27
N ARG A 134 19.41 17.62 -9.84
CA ARG A 134 18.01 18.07 -9.82
C ARG A 134 17.34 17.60 -8.52
N PRO A 135 17.39 18.39 -7.44
CA PRO A 135 16.72 18.06 -6.20
C PRO A 135 15.19 18.07 -6.41
N ALA A 136 14.49 17.14 -5.75
CA ALA A 136 13.05 17.00 -5.86
C ALA A 136 12.35 17.69 -4.68
N ARG A 137 11.28 18.44 -4.95
CA ARG A 137 10.47 19.10 -3.92
C ARG A 137 9.76 18.05 -3.06
N LEU A 138 9.67 18.34 -1.76
CA LEU A 138 8.96 17.52 -0.78
C LEU A 138 7.50 18.00 -0.60
N TYR A 139 6.63 17.03 -0.37
CA TYR A 139 5.21 17.20 -0.15
C TYR A 139 4.78 16.43 1.09
N GLY A 140 3.67 16.85 1.69
CA GLY A 140 2.97 16.16 2.76
C GLY A 140 1.54 15.87 2.34
N PHE A 141 0.93 14.86 2.95
CA PHE A 141 -0.51 14.63 2.79
C PHE A 141 -1.29 15.52 3.75
N ASN A 142 -2.30 16.25 3.26
CA ASN A 142 -3.20 17.06 4.08
C ASN A 142 -4.51 16.30 4.35
N PRO A 143 -4.74 15.71 5.54
CA PRO A 143 -5.95 14.92 5.81
C PRO A 143 -7.24 15.74 5.74
N ASN A 144 -7.18 17.02 6.12
CA ASN A 144 -8.34 17.92 6.17
C ASN A 144 -8.85 18.28 4.76
N SER A 145 -8.05 18.05 3.72
CA SER A 145 -8.43 18.33 2.33
C SER A 145 -9.49 17.36 1.76
N ILE A 146 -9.68 16.18 2.41
CA ILE A 146 -10.57 15.11 1.93
C ILE A 146 -12.01 15.27 2.42
N GLU A 147 -12.22 16.04 3.50
CA GLU A 147 -13.53 16.30 4.06
C GLU A 147 -14.37 17.07 3.02
N GLY A 148 -15.32 16.39 2.36
CA GLY A 148 -16.11 16.89 1.22
C GLY A 148 -15.66 16.44 -0.19
N ARG A 149 -14.57 15.67 -0.35
CA ARG A 149 -13.98 15.28 -1.65
C ARG A 149 -13.85 13.77 -1.90
N ARG A 150 -14.52 12.93 -1.09
CA ARG A 150 -14.44 11.44 -1.11
C ARG A 150 -14.63 10.77 -2.49
N GLY A 151 -15.25 11.42 -3.48
CA GLY A 151 -15.43 10.89 -4.84
C GLY A 151 -14.32 11.22 -5.86
N LEU A 152 -13.37 12.10 -5.54
CA LEU A 152 -12.42 12.63 -6.55
C LEU A 152 -11.28 11.67 -6.90
N MET A 153 -10.94 10.73 -6.00
CA MET A 153 -9.81 9.81 -6.20
C MET A 153 -10.05 8.76 -7.31
N SER A 154 -11.31 8.38 -7.56
CA SER A 154 -11.63 7.29 -8.51
C SER A 154 -11.41 7.75 -9.95
N SER A 155 -11.71 9.02 -10.22
CA SER A 155 -11.41 9.68 -11.49
C SER A 155 -9.91 9.89 -11.75
N ALA A 156 -9.03 9.66 -10.77
CA ALA A 156 -7.60 9.91 -10.86
C ALA A 156 -6.78 8.70 -11.33
N ILE A 157 -7.31 7.50 -11.11
CA ILE A 157 -6.63 6.22 -11.38
C ILE A 157 -7.26 5.50 -12.58
N SER A 158 -8.51 5.84 -12.93
CA SER A 158 -9.21 5.27 -14.09
C SER A 158 -8.45 5.57 -15.38
N LYS A 159 -7.83 4.52 -15.94
CA LYS A 159 -7.41 4.48 -17.35
C LYS A 159 -8.68 4.65 -18.20
N ARG A 160 -8.63 5.60 -19.13
CA ARG A 160 -9.43 5.45 -20.35
C ARG A 160 -9.02 4.17 -21.06
#